data_AF-A0A7S8IYZ8-F1
#
_entry.id   AF-A0A7S8IYZ8-F1
#
_cell.length_a   1.000
_cell.length_b   1.000
_cell.length_c   1.000
_cell.angle_alpha   90.00
_cell.angle_beta   90.00
_cell.angle_gamma   90.00
#
_symmetry.space_group_name_H-M   'P 1'
#
loop_
_entity.id
_entity.type
_entity.pdbx_description
1 polymer ?
#
loop_
_entity_poly.entity_id
_entity_poly.type
_entity_poly.pdbx_seq_one_letter_code
_entity_poly.pdbx_strand_id
1 'polypeptide(L)'
;MPASGLRGIPDIPLGSHHCTFYRHSKEFLRMSASFLKAGLVNHEACVWILPSPVTFESAVYELSKHGLDGAELQATKQLQILSAHDCYFSTSLFDADAALNRLVSLFGVARQLGYRSIRAAGGPGPFLSEGRRRAFMRYEQHATEVIARHPCIGLCCYPSPHCLPATEIFDIMSTHPRAFLRTHDGWATV
;
A
#
# COMPACT_ATOMS: atom_id res chain seq x y z
N MET A 1 6.61 16.91 -7.42
CA MET A 1 6.16 15.71 -6.69
C MET A 1 5.28 14.90 -7.64
N PRO A 2 5.37 13.57 -7.66
CA PRO A 2 4.51 12.77 -8.53
C PRO A 2 3.03 12.90 -8.14
N ALA A 3 2.14 12.79 -9.12
CA ALA A 3 0.70 12.82 -8.89
C ALA A 3 0.26 11.70 -7.92
N SER A 4 -0.74 11.98 -7.09
CA SER A 4 -1.18 11.01 -6.09
C SER A 4 -2.08 9.91 -6.70
N GLY A 5 -2.95 10.28 -7.65
CA GLY A 5 -4.06 9.44 -8.09
C GLY A 5 -5.29 9.43 -7.17
N LEU A 6 -5.32 10.25 -6.11
CA LEU A 6 -6.39 10.40 -5.14
C LEU A 6 -7.04 11.79 -5.26
N ARG A 7 -8.35 11.85 -5.48
CA ARG A 7 -9.09 13.13 -5.53
C ARG A 7 -8.92 13.90 -4.22
N GLY A 8 -8.50 15.16 -4.29
CA GLY A 8 -8.26 16.01 -3.10
C GLY A 8 -6.81 16.06 -2.64
N ILE A 9 -5.97 15.10 -3.07
CA ILE A 9 -4.52 15.11 -2.84
C ILE A 9 -3.85 15.25 -4.21
N PRO A 10 -3.35 16.41 -4.64
CA PRO A 10 -2.84 16.56 -6.01
C PRO A 10 -1.55 15.75 -6.24
N ASP A 11 -0.61 15.81 -5.29
CA ASP A 11 0.70 15.17 -5.38
C ASP A 11 1.14 14.59 -4.04
N ILE A 12 2.14 13.71 -4.08
CA ILE A 12 2.72 13.07 -2.90
C ILE A 12 4.25 13.08 -3.00
N PRO A 13 4.98 13.51 -1.96
CA PRO A 13 6.46 13.48 -1.96
C PRO A 13 7.02 12.06 -2.08
N LEU A 14 8.15 11.89 -2.76
CA LEU A 14 8.95 10.67 -2.61
C LEU A 14 9.50 10.58 -1.17
N GLY A 15 9.73 9.35 -0.71
CA GLY A 15 10.17 9.08 0.65
C GLY A 15 9.06 9.26 1.69
N SER A 16 7.80 9.10 1.29
CA SER A 16 6.66 9.30 2.18
C SER A 16 5.85 8.01 2.38
N HIS A 17 5.38 7.85 3.62
CA HIS A 17 4.63 6.70 4.06
C HIS A 17 3.33 7.18 4.72
N HIS A 18 2.19 6.77 4.19
CA HIS A 18 0.88 7.26 4.59
C HIS A 18 -0.04 6.10 4.93
N CYS A 19 -0.97 6.32 5.86
CA CYS A 19 -2.07 5.39 6.07
C CYS A 19 -3.40 5.95 5.51
N THR A 20 -4.29 5.05 5.11
CA THR A 20 -5.68 5.36 4.74
C THR A 20 -6.60 4.26 5.23
N PHE A 21 -7.88 4.57 5.36
CA PHE A 21 -8.90 3.59 5.74
C PHE A 21 -9.88 3.32 4.60
N TYR A 22 -10.42 2.11 4.52
CA TYR A 22 -11.44 1.72 3.53
C TYR A 22 -12.60 0.95 4.19
N ARG A 23 -13.83 1.16 3.71
CA ARG A 23 -15.04 0.53 4.27
C ARG A 23 -15.29 -0.87 3.76
N HIS A 24 -14.91 -1.14 2.52
CA HIS A 24 -15.14 -2.44 1.88
C HIS A 24 -14.17 -2.66 0.71
N SER A 25 -14.02 -3.91 0.26
CA SER A 25 -13.10 -4.30 -0.80
C SER A 25 -13.22 -3.48 -2.08
N LYS A 26 -14.45 -3.09 -2.49
CA LYS A 26 -14.64 -2.23 -3.69
C LYS A 26 -14.03 -0.83 -3.54
N GLU A 27 -13.97 -0.29 -2.33
CA GLU A 27 -13.39 1.03 -2.06
C GLU A 27 -11.86 0.92 -2.05
N PHE A 28 -11.33 -0.11 -1.38
CA PHE A 28 -9.90 -0.46 -1.44
C PHE A 28 -9.42 -0.61 -2.90
N LEU A 29 -10.15 -1.40 -3.70
CA LEU A 29 -9.82 -1.66 -5.10
C LEU A 29 -9.77 -0.37 -5.93
N ARG A 30 -10.86 0.42 -5.91
CA ARG A 30 -10.96 1.68 -6.67
C ARG A 30 -9.88 2.68 -6.30
N MET A 31 -9.67 2.88 -4.99
CA MET A 31 -8.71 3.83 -4.46
C MET A 31 -7.28 3.42 -4.80
N SER A 32 -6.92 2.16 -4.53
CA SER A 32 -5.56 1.67 -4.78
C SER A 32 -5.26 1.61 -6.28
N ALA A 33 -6.20 1.18 -7.13
CA ALA A 33 -6.01 1.17 -8.58
C ALA A 33 -5.75 2.58 -9.13
N SER A 34 -6.49 3.59 -8.67
CA SER A 34 -6.29 4.99 -9.06
C SER A 34 -4.93 5.53 -8.60
N PHE A 35 -4.55 5.23 -7.35
CA PHE A 35 -3.24 5.58 -6.80
C PHE A 35 -2.07 4.94 -7.56
N LEU A 36 -2.19 3.64 -7.89
CA LEU A 36 -1.17 2.90 -8.63
C LEU A 36 -1.09 3.35 -10.09
N LYS A 37 -2.22 3.65 -10.75
CA LYS A 37 -2.24 4.22 -12.10
C LYS A 37 -1.36 5.46 -12.21
N ALA A 38 -1.42 6.36 -11.22
CA ALA A 38 -0.59 7.55 -11.22
C ALA A 38 0.91 7.24 -11.21
N GLY A 39 1.33 6.19 -10.49
CA GLY A 39 2.71 5.72 -10.49
C GLY A 39 3.10 5.03 -11.80
N LEU A 40 2.24 4.17 -12.33
CA LEU A 40 2.49 3.45 -13.59
C LEU A 40 2.72 4.42 -14.77
N VAL A 41 1.87 5.44 -14.89
CA VAL A 41 1.99 6.51 -15.91
C VAL A 41 3.28 7.32 -15.72
N ASN A 42 3.78 7.43 -14.49
CA ASN A 42 5.01 8.15 -14.17
C ASN A 42 6.28 7.26 -14.21
N HIS A 43 6.22 6.07 -14.84
CA HIS A 43 7.34 5.12 -14.92
C HIS A 43 7.88 4.67 -13.54
N GLU A 44 6.98 4.47 -12.59
CA GLU A 44 7.28 3.90 -11.27
C GLU A 44 7.03 2.38 -11.28
N ALA A 45 7.82 1.64 -10.48
CA ALA A 45 7.51 0.25 -10.16
C ALA A 45 6.43 0.22 -9.08
N CYS A 46 5.33 -0.47 -9.35
CA CYS A 46 4.17 -0.52 -8.49
C CYS A 46 4.07 -1.87 -7.76
N VAL A 47 3.67 -1.84 -6.50
CA VAL A 47 3.38 -3.03 -5.70
C VAL A 47 2.00 -2.89 -5.09
N TRP A 48 1.17 -3.91 -5.28
CA TRP A 48 -0.19 -3.96 -4.75
C TRP A 48 -0.38 -5.18 -3.87
N ILE A 49 -0.49 -4.97 -2.56
CA ILE A 49 -0.66 -6.03 -1.58
C ILE A 49 -2.15 -6.13 -1.24
N LEU A 50 -2.75 -7.27 -1.55
CA LEU A 50 -4.18 -7.50 -1.50
C LEU A 50 -4.61 -8.10 -0.15
N PRO A 51 -5.33 -7.36 0.71
CA PRO A 51 -5.92 -7.91 1.92
C PRO A 51 -7.09 -8.84 1.58
N SER A 52 -7.27 -9.93 2.33
CA SER A 52 -8.45 -10.78 2.19
C SER A 52 -9.73 -9.97 2.43
N PRO A 53 -10.82 -10.18 1.64
CA PRO A 53 -11.00 -11.20 0.60
C PRO A 53 -10.70 -10.71 -0.83
N VAL A 54 -9.88 -9.67 -1.01
CA VAL A 54 -9.52 -9.17 -2.35
C VAL A 54 -8.63 -10.18 -3.06
N THR A 55 -8.99 -10.53 -4.30
CA THR A 55 -8.26 -11.51 -5.12
C THR A 55 -7.52 -10.84 -6.27
N PHE A 56 -6.56 -11.56 -6.85
CA PHE A 56 -5.82 -11.12 -8.04
C PHE A 56 -6.77 -10.79 -9.20
N GLU A 57 -7.78 -11.61 -9.45
CA GLU A 57 -8.77 -11.42 -10.52
C GLU A 57 -9.58 -10.13 -10.29
N SER A 58 -9.98 -9.87 -9.05
CA SER A 58 -10.69 -8.64 -8.70
C SER A 58 -9.83 -7.38 -8.87
N ALA A 59 -8.52 -7.48 -8.59
CA ALA A 59 -7.56 -6.40 -8.78
C ALA A 59 -7.32 -6.12 -10.27
N VAL A 60 -7.08 -7.16 -11.08
CA VAL A 60 -6.93 -7.05 -12.54
C VAL A 60 -8.22 -6.51 -13.18
N TYR A 61 -9.38 -6.98 -12.75
CA TYR A 61 -10.66 -6.46 -13.23
C TYR A 61 -10.87 -4.98 -12.86
N GLU A 62 -10.40 -4.54 -11.71
CA GLU A 62 -10.45 -3.11 -11.39
C GLU A 62 -9.48 -2.31 -12.25
N LEU A 63 -8.24 -2.77 -12.46
CA LEU A 63 -7.25 -2.11 -13.32
C LEU A 63 -7.75 -1.92 -14.76
N SER A 64 -8.49 -2.89 -15.31
CA SER A 64 -9.02 -2.77 -16.68
C SER A 64 -10.02 -1.61 -16.82
N LYS A 65 -10.80 -1.30 -15.78
CA LYS A 65 -11.68 -0.11 -15.75
C LYS A 65 -10.90 1.21 -15.79
N HIS A 66 -9.63 1.17 -15.41
CA HIS A 66 -8.70 2.29 -15.45
C HIS A 66 -7.90 2.34 -16.76
N GLY A 67 -8.14 1.43 -17.70
CA GLY A 67 -7.42 1.31 -18.97
C GLY A 67 -6.03 0.69 -18.84
N LEU A 68 -5.81 -0.13 -17.80
CA LEU A 68 -4.54 -0.79 -17.53
C LEU A 68 -4.68 -2.30 -17.72
N ASP A 69 -3.74 -2.91 -18.44
CA ASP A 69 -3.60 -4.37 -18.48
C ASP A 69 -2.76 -4.84 -17.29
N GLY A 70 -3.44 -5.22 -16.21
CA GLY A 70 -2.78 -5.69 -15.00
C GLY A 70 -1.93 -6.96 -15.21
N ALA A 71 -2.30 -7.82 -16.16
CA ALA A 71 -1.56 -9.07 -16.42
C ALA A 71 -0.26 -8.79 -17.18
N GLU A 72 -0.29 -7.91 -18.18
CA GLU A 72 0.91 -7.46 -18.89
C GLU A 72 1.88 -6.70 -17.97
N LEU A 73 1.35 -5.80 -17.14
CA LEU A 73 2.15 -5.05 -16.16
C LEU A 73 2.80 -5.99 -15.13
N GLN A 74 2.11 -7.07 -14.75
CA GLN A 74 2.66 -8.13 -13.91
C GLN A 74 3.81 -8.86 -14.61
N ALA A 75 3.62 -9.25 -15.88
CA ALA A 75 4.62 -9.99 -16.66
C ALA A 75 5.91 -9.16 -16.89
N THR A 76 5.76 -7.85 -17.12
CA THR A 76 6.88 -6.91 -17.28
C THR A 76 7.52 -6.48 -15.96
N LYS A 77 6.96 -6.91 -14.82
CA LYS A 77 7.37 -6.55 -13.44
C LYS A 77 7.26 -5.05 -13.13
N GLN A 78 6.57 -4.27 -13.97
CA GLN A 78 6.24 -2.89 -13.62
C GLN A 78 5.21 -2.84 -12.49
N LEU A 79 4.30 -3.83 -12.43
CA LEU A 79 3.37 -4.04 -11.32
C LEU A 79 3.65 -5.40 -10.68
N GLN A 80 3.58 -5.47 -9.35
CA GLN A 80 3.55 -6.73 -8.61
C GLN A 80 2.31 -6.78 -7.74
N ILE A 81 1.39 -7.68 -8.06
CA ILE A 81 0.18 -7.96 -7.27
C ILE A 81 0.45 -9.17 -6.38
N LEU A 82 0.35 -8.98 -5.08
CA LEU A 82 0.70 -9.98 -4.06
C LEU A 82 -0.47 -10.15 -3.10
N SER A 83 -0.68 -11.36 -2.57
CA SER A 83 -1.62 -11.52 -1.45
C SER A 83 -0.97 -11.00 -0.16
N ALA A 84 -1.75 -10.39 0.73
CA ALA A 84 -1.28 -9.96 2.05
C ALA A 84 -0.82 -11.16 2.89
N HIS A 85 -1.45 -12.32 2.70
CA HIS A 85 -1.04 -13.56 3.36
C HIS A 85 0.39 -13.93 2.96
N ASP A 86 0.71 -13.99 1.67
CA ASP A 86 2.05 -14.41 1.23
C ASP A 86 3.10 -13.33 1.52
N CYS A 87 2.70 -12.07 1.51
CA CYS A 87 3.58 -10.94 1.81
C CYS A 87 3.96 -10.86 3.29
N TYR A 88 3.01 -11.09 4.20
CA TYR A 88 3.16 -10.82 5.63
C TYR A 88 3.04 -12.05 6.53
N PHE A 89 2.19 -13.01 6.16
CA PHE A 89 1.74 -14.09 7.03
C PHE A 89 1.95 -15.49 6.42
N SER A 90 2.95 -15.64 5.53
CA SER A 90 3.28 -16.92 4.90
C SER A 90 3.77 -17.97 5.91
N THR A 91 4.20 -17.53 7.09
CA THR A 91 4.46 -18.34 8.28
C THR A 91 3.44 -18.01 9.37
N SER A 92 3.29 -18.88 10.37
CA SER A 92 2.30 -18.72 11.45
C SER A 92 2.45 -17.42 12.27
N LEU A 93 3.65 -16.84 12.25
CA LEU A 93 4.02 -15.58 12.90
C LEU A 93 4.40 -14.53 11.85
N PHE A 94 4.00 -13.29 12.07
CA PHE A 94 4.47 -12.17 11.25
C PHE A 94 5.95 -11.90 11.53
N ASP A 95 6.78 -12.03 10.51
CA ASP A 95 8.22 -11.73 10.55
C ASP A 95 8.47 -10.33 9.95
N ALA A 96 8.67 -9.36 10.85
CA ALA A 96 8.89 -7.97 10.48
C ALA A 96 10.21 -7.79 9.69
N ASP A 97 11.26 -8.51 10.04
CA ASP A 97 12.57 -8.39 9.40
C ASP A 97 12.51 -8.96 7.97
N ALA A 98 11.83 -10.09 7.79
CA ALA A 98 11.59 -10.64 6.45
C ALA A 98 10.72 -9.70 5.59
N ALA A 99 9.72 -9.04 6.17
CA ALA A 99 8.91 -8.06 5.46
C ALA A 99 9.72 -6.80 5.08
N LEU A 100 10.59 -6.31 5.96
CA LEU A 100 11.50 -5.18 5.68
C LEU A 100 12.52 -5.53 4.61
N ASN A 101 13.13 -6.72 4.68
CA ASN A 101 14.09 -7.18 3.67
C ASN A 101 13.44 -7.29 2.28
N ARG A 102 12.18 -7.72 2.21
CA ARG A 102 11.39 -7.68 0.96
C ARG A 102 11.16 -6.25 0.47
N LEU A 103 10.81 -5.32 1.36
CA LEU A 103 10.69 -3.91 0.99
C LEU A 103 12.00 -3.34 0.43
N VAL A 104 13.13 -3.63 1.08
CA VAL A 104 14.46 -3.18 0.64
C VAL A 104 14.85 -3.80 -0.70
N SER A 105 14.57 -5.08 -0.93
CA SER A 105 14.92 -5.75 -2.19
C SER A 105 14.16 -5.18 -3.38
N LEU A 106 12.91 -4.72 -3.18
CA LEU A 106 12.13 -4.04 -4.21
C LEU A 106 12.87 -2.82 -4.76
N PHE A 107 13.53 -2.01 -3.91
CA PHE A 107 14.32 -0.85 -4.36
C PHE A 107 15.46 -1.25 -5.30
N GLY A 108 16.15 -2.34 -4.99
CA GLY A 108 17.21 -2.89 -5.84
C GLY A 108 16.68 -3.32 -7.21
N VAL A 109 15.55 -4.05 -7.23
CA VAL A 109 14.92 -4.51 -8.47
C VAL A 109 14.42 -3.34 -9.32
N ALA A 110 13.72 -2.37 -8.71
CA ALA A 110 13.21 -1.21 -9.43
C ALA A 110 14.34 -0.40 -10.09
N ARG A 111 15.46 -0.23 -9.38
CA ARG A 111 16.66 0.44 -9.91
C ARG A 111 17.28 -0.35 -11.06
N GLN A 112 17.40 -1.66 -10.96
CA GLN A 112 17.97 -2.51 -12.03
C GLN A 112 17.11 -2.49 -13.30
N LEU A 113 15.79 -2.41 -13.15
CA LEU A 113 14.84 -2.33 -14.27
C LEU A 113 14.66 -0.91 -14.82
N GLY A 114 15.34 0.10 -14.25
CA GLY A 114 15.33 1.48 -14.74
C GLY A 114 14.07 2.28 -14.37
N TYR A 115 13.28 1.82 -13.40
CA TYR A 115 12.12 2.57 -12.90
C TYR A 115 12.55 3.76 -12.01
N ARG A 116 11.77 4.84 -12.07
CA ARG A 116 12.10 6.12 -11.38
C ARG A 116 12.03 6.02 -9.85
N SER A 117 11.04 5.29 -9.36
CA SER A 117 10.73 5.14 -7.94
C SER A 117 9.81 3.94 -7.73
N ILE A 118 9.49 3.67 -6.46
CA ILE A 118 8.50 2.66 -6.08
C ILE A 118 7.23 3.30 -5.56
N ARG A 119 6.09 2.69 -5.89
CA ARG A 119 4.79 3.01 -5.30
C ARG A 119 4.14 1.74 -4.78
N ALA A 120 3.95 1.65 -3.48
CA ALA A 120 3.33 0.52 -2.83
C ALA A 120 1.96 0.91 -2.25
N ALA A 121 0.94 0.08 -2.46
CA ALA A 121 -0.35 0.21 -1.82
C ALA A 121 -0.82 -1.14 -1.29
N GLY A 122 -1.44 -1.17 -0.12
CA GLY A 122 -1.98 -2.42 0.43
C GLY A 122 -1.98 -2.44 1.94
N GLY A 123 -2.36 -3.57 2.52
CA GLY A 123 -2.35 -3.72 3.97
C GLY A 123 -2.61 -5.15 4.40
N PRO A 124 -2.51 -5.43 5.71
CA PRO A 124 -2.60 -6.79 6.24
C PRO A 124 -4.02 -7.36 6.20
N GLY A 125 -5.04 -6.52 5.96
CA GLY A 125 -6.44 -6.84 6.24
C GLY A 125 -6.72 -6.82 7.75
N PRO A 126 -7.81 -7.44 8.22
CA PRO A 126 -8.11 -7.52 9.65
C PRO A 126 -7.05 -8.32 10.42
N PHE A 127 -6.61 -7.80 11.57
CA PHE A 127 -5.66 -8.51 12.43
C PHE A 127 -6.35 -9.69 13.14
N LEU A 128 -5.74 -10.87 13.06
CA LEU A 128 -6.27 -12.08 13.69
C LEU A 128 -5.90 -12.23 15.18
N SER A 129 -4.95 -11.43 15.67
CA SER A 129 -4.60 -11.36 17.10
C SER A 129 -3.86 -10.08 17.44
N GLU A 130 -3.90 -9.69 18.71
CA GLU A 130 -3.16 -8.51 19.19
C GLU A 130 -1.64 -8.67 19.03
N GLY A 131 -1.12 -9.88 19.18
CA GLY A 131 0.31 -10.17 18.94
C GLY A 131 0.72 -9.88 17.50
N ARG A 132 -0.09 -10.29 16.51
CA ARG A 132 0.14 -9.98 15.10
C ARG A 132 0.05 -8.48 14.84
N ARG A 133 -0.95 -7.80 15.41
CA ARG A 133 -1.12 -6.35 15.31
C ARG A 133 0.11 -5.60 15.80
N ARG A 134 0.58 -5.88 17.02
CA ARG A 134 1.77 -5.22 17.59
C ARG A 134 3.03 -5.47 16.76
N ALA A 135 3.20 -6.69 16.26
CA ALA A 135 4.33 -7.01 15.38
C ALA A 135 4.26 -6.23 14.06
N PHE A 136 3.07 -6.09 13.48
CA PHE A 136 2.84 -5.31 12.26
C PHE A 136 3.06 -3.80 12.49
N MET A 137 2.61 -3.24 13.63
CA MET A 137 2.88 -1.83 13.96
C MET A 137 4.38 -1.54 14.12
N ARG A 138 5.16 -2.49 14.68
CA ARG A 138 6.63 -2.38 14.69
C ARG A 138 7.20 -2.37 13.27
N TYR A 139 6.69 -3.23 12.38
CA TYR A 139 7.08 -3.20 10.97
C TYR A 139 6.77 -1.84 10.34
N GLU A 140 5.57 -1.30 10.52
CA GLU A 140 5.18 0.00 9.93
C GLU A 140 6.07 1.15 10.38
N GLN A 141 6.45 1.17 11.67
CA GLN A 141 7.39 2.15 12.19
C GLN A 141 8.76 2.07 11.49
N HIS A 142 9.33 0.88 11.34
CA HIS A 142 10.61 0.70 10.64
C HIS A 142 10.48 0.94 9.13
N ALA A 143 9.35 0.56 8.54
CA ALA A 143 9.06 0.81 7.13
C ALA A 143 9.02 2.31 6.84
N THR A 144 8.43 3.12 7.72
CA THR A 144 8.49 4.59 7.65
C THR A 144 9.92 5.10 7.56
N GLU A 145 10.82 4.63 8.43
CA GLU A 145 12.22 5.05 8.45
C GLU A 145 12.99 4.63 7.20
N VAL A 146 12.72 3.41 6.70
CA VAL A 146 13.31 2.90 5.46
C VAL A 146 12.81 3.70 4.25
N ILE A 147 11.49 3.89 4.13
CA ILE A 147 10.85 4.62 3.02
C ILE A 147 11.40 6.04 2.95
N ALA A 148 11.57 6.74 4.08
CA ALA A 148 12.10 8.11 4.12
C ALA A 148 13.49 8.29 3.47
N ARG A 149 14.25 7.20 3.28
CA ARG A 149 15.60 7.21 2.70
C ARG A 149 15.65 6.74 1.25
N HIS A 150 14.51 6.39 0.66
CA HIS A 150 14.43 5.81 -0.68
C HIS A 150 13.40 6.54 -1.55
N PRO A 151 13.54 6.51 -2.89
CA PRO A 151 12.51 7.03 -3.80
C PRO A 151 11.30 6.10 -3.79
N CYS A 152 10.48 6.19 -2.74
CA CYS A 152 9.34 5.32 -2.48
C CYS A 152 8.14 6.11 -1.97
N ILE A 153 6.94 5.70 -2.37
CA ILE A 153 5.68 6.15 -1.78
C ILE A 153 4.95 4.90 -1.28
N GLY A 154 4.71 4.82 0.03
CA GLY A 154 3.90 3.77 0.64
C GLY A 154 2.53 4.30 1.05
N LEU A 155 1.47 3.59 0.65
CA LEU A 155 0.09 3.82 1.10
C LEU A 155 -0.45 2.57 1.78
N CYS A 156 -0.40 2.55 3.11
CA CYS A 156 -0.93 1.46 3.91
C CYS A 156 -2.44 1.60 4.12
N CYS A 157 -3.17 0.56 3.78
CA CYS A 157 -4.62 0.54 3.67
C CYS A 157 -5.23 -0.34 4.77
N TYR A 158 -6.03 0.26 5.65
CA TYR A 158 -6.62 -0.42 6.80
C TYR A 158 -8.15 -0.50 6.70
N PRO A 159 -8.79 -1.54 7.26
CA PRO A 159 -10.24 -1.58 7.41
C PRO A 159 -10.77 -0.35 8.16
N SER A 160 -12.02 0.03 7.86
CA SER A 160 -12.67 1.23 8.38
C SER A 160 -12.50 1.43 9.90
N PRO A 161 -12.29 2.67 10.37
CA PRO A 161 -12.19 2.98 11.79
C PRO A 161 -13.47 2.60 12.56
N HIS A 162 -14.64 2.54 11.91
CA HIS A 162 -15.86 2.07 12.57
C HIS A 162 -15.81 0.59 12.98
N CYS A 163 -14.87 -0.17 12.43
CA CYS A 163 -14.64 -1.58 12.72
C CYS A 163 -13.41 -1.80 13.59
N LEU A 164 -12.72 -0.73 14.02
CA LEU A 164 -11.49 -0.81 14.79
C LEU A 164 -11.64 -0.11 16.15
N PRO A 165 -11.05 -0.66 17.22
CA PRO A 165 -10.91 0.05 18.48
C PRO A 165 -10.14 1.37 18.28
N ALA A 166 -10.48 2.40 19.09
CA ALA A 166 -9.80 3.70 19.03
C ALA A 166 -8.28 3.59 19.24
N THR A 167 -7.84 2.64 20.06
CA THR A 167 -6.42 2.33 20.28
C THR A 167 -5.74 1.80 19.01
N GLU A 168 -6.43 1.02 18.19
CA GLU A 168 -5.85 0.53 16.93
C GLU A 168 -5.73 1.64 15.89
N ILE A 169 -6.74 2.51 15.80
CA ILE A 169 -6.70 3.69 14.94
C ILE A 169 -5.54 4.60 15.35
N PHE A 170 -5.37 4.83 16.66
CA PHE A 170 -4.26 5.61 17.19
C PHE A 170 -2.91 4.99 16.84
N ASP A 171 -2.73 3.69 17.07
CA ASP A 171 -1.47 3.01 16.75
C ASP A 171 -1.13 3.09 15.25
N ILE A 172 -2.12 2.90 14.37
CA ILE A 172 -1.95 3.06 12.92
C ILE A 172 -1.55 4.50 12.58
N MET A 173 -2.26 5.50 13.07
CA MET A 173 -1.96 6.90 12.76
C MET A 173 -0.64 7.38 13.39
N SER A 174 -0.22 6.80 14.53
CA SER A 174 1.03 7.17 15.20
C SER A 174 2.29 6.60 14.53
N THR A 175 2.15 5.52 13.76
CA THR A 175 3.25 4.88 13.03
C THR A 175 3.45 5.45 11.63
N HIS A 176 2.52 6.26 11.13
CA HIS A 176 2.57 6.92 9.83
C HIS A 176 2.65 8.44 10.01
N PRO A 177 3.63 9.13 9.38
CA PRO A 177 3.76 10.58 9.52
C PRO A 177 2.53 11.40 9.09
N ARG A 178 1.71 10.84 8.18
CA ARG A 178 0.50 11.46 7.64
C ARG A 178 -0.56 10.41 7.35
N ALA A 179 -1.82 10.80 7.47
CA ALA A 179 -2.95 9.97 7.07
C ALA A 179 -3.77 10.64 5.97
N PHE A 180 -4.31 9.84 5.04
CA PHE A 180 -5.29 10.27 4.06
C PHE A 180 -6.67 9.76 4.47
N LEU A 181 -7.52 10.69 4.90
CA LEU A 181 -8.87 10.37 5.35
C LEU A 181 -9.88 10.68 4.24
N ARG A 182 -10.78 9.72 4.00
CA ARG A 182 -11.88 9.88 3.05
C ARG A 182 -12.83 10.99 3.50
N THR A 183 -13.17 11.90 2.60
CA THR A 183 -14.21 12.92 2.79
C THR A 183 -15.35 12.69 1.79
N HIS A 184 -16.42 13.50 1.87
CA HIS A 184 -17.50 13.47 0.87
C HIS A 184 -16.98 13.72 -0.56
N ASP A 185 -15.96 14.56 -0.71
CA ASP A 185 -15.44 15.01 -1.99
C ASP A 185 -14.14 14.35 -2.44
N GLY A 186 -13.54 13.46 -1.64
CA GLY A 186 -12.22 12.93 -1.97
C GLY A 186 -11.47 12.36 -0.77
N TRP A 187 -10.22 12.77 -0.64
CA TRP A 187 -9.33 12.52 0.48
C TRP A 187 -8.75 13.84 0.97
N ALA A 188 -8.56 13.94 2.27
CA ALA A 188 -7.85 15.03 2.93
C ALA A 188 -6.66 14.46 3.71
N THR A 189 -5.59 15.24 3.80
CA THR A 189 -4.44 14.92 4.66
C THR A 189 -4.71 15.41 6.07
N VAL A 190 -4.38 14.56 7.05
CA VAL A 190 -4.31 14.89 8.47
C VAL A 190 -2.98 14.47 9.06
#